data_AF-A0A853C7R4-F1
#
_entry.id   AF-A0A853C7R4-F1
#
_cell.length_a   1.000
_cell.length_b   1.000
_cell.length_c   1.000
_cell.angle_alpha   90.00
_cell.angle_beta   90.00
_cell.angle_gamma   90.00
#
_symmetry.space_group_name_H-M   'P 1'
#
loop_
_entity.id
_entity.type
_entity.pdbx_description
1 polymer ?
#
loop_
_entity_poly.entity_id
_entity_poly.type
_entity_poly.pdbx_seq_one_letter_code
_entity_poly.pdbx_strand_id
1 'polypeptide(L)'
;MSGRLGVQLGRICPECGREDSVPLIWGLPGFETMQLAERGLVALGGCMVPGESPVLSCRGCGLEWGRDGDPTADEQALSDLLGVRFADVVRALGSGWRREGSPAEDGVEWFVSGEPAQVAIGVTGPWFVLARPLTRWYEDRLDLHIADRQQFGREDLLHCPEMVAMAADEIASRRRRSFRWCRSCRRVHPPEWFVGTERVCQDCEAQFEHFDA
;
A
#
# COMPACT_ATOMS: atom_id res chain seq x y z
N MET A 1 -15.62 -7.38 -0.63
CA MET A 1 -14.97 -6.13 -1.09
C MET A 1 -14.23 -5.51 0.09
N SER A 2 -12.99 -5.94 0.36
CA SER A 2 -12.11 -5.25 1.32
C SER A 2 -11.40 -4.10 0.60
N GLY A 3 -12.16 -3.08 0.22
CA GLY A 3 -11.58 -1.81 -0.21
C GLY A 3 -11.18 -1.02 1.04
N ARG A 4 -10.08 -0.27 0.97
CA ARG A 4 -9.75 0.70 2.04
C ARG A 4 -10.90 1.70 2.12
N LEU A 5 -11.49 1.92 3.29
CA LEU A 5 -12.50 2.97 3.50
C LEU A 5 -11.79 4.31 3.70
N GLY A 6 -12.40 5.41 3.28
CA GLY A 6 -11.84 6.75 3.40
C GLY A 6 -10.97 7.16 2.21
N VAL A 7 -10.10 8.15 2.43
CA VAL A 7 -9.25 8.70 1.38
C VAL A 7 -8.29 7.62 0.84
N GLN A 8 -8.29 7.45 -0.48
CA GLN A 8 -7.43 6.54 -1.21
C GLN A 8 -6.12 7.25 -1.57
N LEU A 9 -5.11 7.08 -0.73
CA LEU A 9 -3.76 7.60 -1.00
C LEU A 9 -3.25 7.09 -2.37
N GLY A 10 -2.58 7.97 -3.12
CA GLY A 10 -2.14 7.75 -4.49
C GLY A 10 -3.24 7.85 -5.55
N ARG A 11 -4.51 8.08 -5.19
CA ARG A 11 -5.61 8.31 -6.15
C ARG A 11 -5.94 9.79 -6.25
N ILE A 12 -5.09 10.51 -6.97
CA ILE A 12 -5.22 11.95 -7.19
C ILE A 12 -6.37 12.21 -8.17
N CYS A 13 -7.30 13.09 -7.80
CA CYS A 13 -8.40 13.47 -8.67
C CYS A 13 -7.86 14.14 -9.95
N PRO A 14 -8.22 13.65 -11.15
CA PRO A 14 -7.70 14.21 -12.40
C PRO A 14 -8.28 15.59 -12.75
N GLU A 15 -9.41 15.98 -12.16
CA GLU A 15 -10.02 17.30 -12.39
C GLU A 15 -9.44 18.39 -11.47
N CYS A 16 -9.30 18.10 -10.16
CA CYS A 16 -8.89 19.12 -9.19
C CYS A 16 -7.48 18.92 -8.61
N GLY A 17 -6.80 17.81 -8.93
CA GLY A 17 -5.43 17.52 -8.48
C GLY A 17 -5.30 17.19 -6.99
N ARG A 18 -6.40 17.06 -6.24
CA ARG A 18 -6.38 16.75 -4.81
C ARG A 18 -6.33 15.24 -4.56
N GLU A 19 -5.53 14.83 -3.57
CA GLU A 19 -5.53 13.47 -3.03
C GLU A 19 -6.65 13.32 -1.98
N ASP A 20 -7.89 13.41 -2.43
CA ASP A 20 -9.09 13.36 -1.58
C ASP A 20 -10.20 12.51 -2.23
N SER A 21 -9.78 11.42 -2.90
CA SER A 21 -10.68 10.47 -3.55
C SER A 21 -11.11 9.38 -2.57
N VAL A 22 -12.41 9.07 -2.52
CA VAL A 22 -12.98 7.98 -1.70
C VAL A 22 -13.63 6.91 -2.58
N PRO A 23 -13.81 5.67 -2.09
CA PRO A 23 -14.51 4.64 -2.84
C PRO A 23 -15.94 5.05 -3.18
N LEU A 24 -16.34 4.83 -4.43
CA LEU A 24 -17.71 5.03 -4.91
C LEU A 24 -18.45 3.68 -4.90
N ILE A 25 -19.51 3.60 -4.10
CA ILE A 25 -20.31 2.38 -3.93
C ILE A 25 -21.59 2.49 -4.75
N TRP A 26 -21.73 1.59 -5.72
CA TRP A 26 -22.95 1.45 -6.53
C TRP A 26 -23.91 0.43 -5.91
N GLY A 27 -25.20 0.58 -6.23
CA GLY A 27 -26.26 -0.31 -5.77
C GLY A 27 -27.11 0.30 -4.65
N LEU A 28 -28.03 -0.49 -4.11
CA LEU A 28 -28.84 -0.07 -2.97
C LEU A 28 -28.01 -0.19 -1.68
N PRO A 29 -27.69 0.92 -0.99
CA PRO A 29 -26.85 0.88 0.19
C PRO A 29 -27.58 0.22 1.37
N GLY A 30 -26.84 -0.58 2.14
CA GLY A 30 -27.27 -0.99 3.48
C GLY A 30 -27.07 0.13 4.50
N PHE A 31 -27.59 -0.08 5.71
CA PHE A 31 -27.47 0.90 6.80
C PHE A 31 -26.02 1.28 7.13
N GLU A 32 -25.11 0.31 7.16
CA GLU A 32 -23.68 0.56 7.43
C GLU A 32 -23.04 1.41 6.33
N THR A 33 -23.34 1.14 5.07
CA THR A 33 -22.83 1.92 3.93
C THR A 33 -23.33 3.36 3.97
N MET A 34 -24.60 3.57 4.35
CA MET A 34 -25.14 4.92 4.56
C MET A 34 -24.36 5.67 5.65
N GLN A 35 -24.08 5.04 6.79
CA GLN A 35 -23.28 5.68 7.85
C GLN A 35 -21.85 6.01 7.40
N LEU A 36 -21.22 5.15 6.61
CA LEU A 36 -19.90 5.42 6.06
C LEU A 36 -19.93 6.61 5.09
N ALA A 37 -21.00 6.73 4.29
CA ALA A 37 -21.19 7.86 3.39
C ALA A 37 -21.42 9.18 4.14
N GLU A 38 -22.23 9.17 5.19
CA GLU A 38 -22.43 10.34 6.08
C GLU A 38 -21.12 10.80 6.73
N ARG A 39 -20.22 9.86 7.05
CA ARG A 39 -18.87 10.15 7.56
C ARG A 39 -17.88 10.57 6.47
N GLY A 40 -18.30 10.61 5.21
CA GLY A 40 -17.46 10.93 4.05
C GLY A 40 -16.34 9.92 3.82
N LEU A 41 -16.53 8.66 4.25
CA LEU A 41 -15.56 7.56 4.06
C LEU A 41 -15.80 6.82 2.74
N VAL A 42 -16.99 6.93 2.17
CA VAL A 42 -17.35 6.43 0.84
C VAL A 42 -18.30 7.44 0.19
N ALA A 43 -18.39 7.43 -1.13
CA ALA A 43 -19.46 8.08 -1.88
C ALA A 43 -20.49 7.03 -2.31
N LEU A 44 -21.76 7.44 -2.42
CA LEU A 44 -22.82 6.59 -2.94
C LEU A 44 -23.10 7.00 -4.38
N GLY A 45 -23.01 6.02 -5.29
CA GLY A 45 -23.43 6.18 -6.67
C GLY A 45 -24.93 5.93 -6.83
N GLY A 46 -25.32 5.61 -8.06
CA GLY A 46 -26.68 5.20 -8.38
C GLY A 46 -27.02 3.77 -7.94
N CYS A 47 -28.32 3.46 -7.91
CA CYS A 47 -28.81 2.11 -7.57
C CYS A 47 -28.55 1.07 -8.66
N MET A 48 -28.31 1.49 -9.91
CA MET A 48 -27.98 0.62 -11.02
C MET A 48 -26.50 0.76 -11.35
N VAL A 49 -25.79 -0.38 -11.45
CA VAL A 49 -24.36 -0.43 -11.78
C VAL A 49 -24.21 -0.35 -13.31
N PRO A 50 -23.68 0.74 -13.89
CA PRO A 50 -23.35 0.78 -15.32
C PRO A 50 -22.19 -0.17 -15.66
N GLY A 51 -22.11 -0.64 -16.92
CA GLY A 51 -21.11 -1.62 -17.35
C GLY A 51 -19.65 -1.18 -17.15
N GLU A 52 -19.38 0.12 -17.26
CA GLU A 52 -18.11 0.74 -16.85
C GLU A 52 -18.41 1.72 -15.73
N SER A 53 -18.44 1.21 -14.49
CA SER A 53 -18.76 2.02 -13.31
C SER A 53 -17.50 2.68 -12.76
N PRO A 54 -17.53 4.00 -12.51
CA PRO A 54 -16.46 4.63 -11.77
C PRO A 54 -16.38 4.04 -10.36
N VAL A 55 -15.17 3.86 -9.83
CA VAL A 55 -14.95 3.27 -8.49
C VAL A 55 -14.46 4.27 -7.46
N LEU A 56 -14.21 5.51 -7.88
CA LEU A 56 -13.76 6.61 -7.02
C LEU A 56 -14.63 7.84 -7.21
N SER A 57 -14.78 8.62 -6.15
CA SER A 57 -15.36 9.96 -6.18
C SER A 57 -14.46 10.92 -5.40
N CYS A 58 -14.15 12.09 -5.97
CA CYS A 58 -13.41 13.13 -5.27
C CYS A 58 -14.33 13.89 -4.33
N ARG A 59 -13.99 13.98 -3.03
CA ARG A 59 -14.79 14.78 -2.08
C ARG A 59 -14.68 16.29 -2.32
N GLY A 60 -13.63 16.75 -2.99
CA GLY A 60 -13.37 18.17 -3.24
C GLY A 60 -14.19 18.75 -4.40
N CYS A 61 -14.29 18.02 -5.52
CA CYS A 61 -14.99 18.50 -6.72
C CYS A 61 -16.16 17.60 -7.18
N GLY A 62 -16.31 16.41 -6.59
CA GLY A 62 -17.39 15.47 -6.92
C GLY A 62 -17.13 14.60 -8.15
N LEU A 63 -15.99 14.76 -8.84
CA LEU A 63 -15.68 13.94 -10.01
C LEU A 63 -15.67 12.45 -9.66
N GLU A 64 -16.45 11.67 -10.40
CA GLU A 64 -16.44 10.22 -10.37
C GLU A 64 -15.53 9.68 -11.48
N TRP A 65 -14.60 8.79 -11.14
CA TRP A 65 -13.61 8.28 -12.09
C TRP A 65 -13.00 6.95 -11.65
N GLY A 66 -12.10 6.43 -12.49
CA GLY A 66 -11.35 5.20 -12.24
C GLY A 66 -12.18 3.93 -12.43
N ARG A 67 -11.51 2.81 -12.67
CA ARG A 67 -12.11 1.48 -12.79
C ARG A 67 -11.49 0.54 -11.76
N ASP A 68 -12.21 -0.53 -11.45
CA ASP A 68 -11.64 -1.59 -10.64
C ASP A 68 -10.39 -2.15 -11.36
N GLY A 69 -9.26 -2.16 -10.65
CA GLY A 69 -7.98 -2.56 -11.22
C GLY A 69 -7.20 -1.48 -11.99
N ASP A 70 -7.61 -0.21 -12.02
CA ASP A 70 -6.73 0.87 -12.47
C ASP A 70 -5.56 1.03 -11.48
N PRO A 71 -4.34 1.44 -11.90
CA PRO A 71 -3.22 1.68 -10.99
C PRO A 71 -3.38 2.97 -10.15
N THR A 72 -2.87 2.96 -8.92
CA THR A 72 -2.58 4.21 -8.18
C THR A 72 -1.46 5.00 -8.88
N ALA A 73 -1.26 6.26 -8.48
CA ALA A 73 -0.12 7.05 -8.95
C ALA A 73 1.24 6.37 -8.68
N ASP A 74 1.40 5.75 -7.52
CA ASP A 74 2.62 5.02 -7.16
C ASP A 74 2.77 3.72 -7.96
N GLU A 75 1.69 2.98 -8.18
CA GLU A 75 1.71 1.76 -9.00
C GLU A 75 2.01 2.08 -10.47
N GLN A 76 1.47 3.18 -10.98
CA GLN A 76 1.79 3.67 -12.32
C GLN A 76 3.26 4.08 -12.39
N ALA A 77 3.76 4.85 -11.41
CA ALA A 77 5.16 5.24 -11.36
C ALA A 77 6.10 4.03 -11.29
N LEU A 78 5.77 3.01 -10.48
CA LEU A 78 6.51 1.75 -10.43
C LEU A 78 6.50 1.05 -11.80
N SER A 79 5.34 0.98 -12.45
CA SER A 79 5.21 0.35 -13.78
C SER A 79 6.06 1.07 -14.82
N ASP A 80 6.06 2.40 -14.80
CA ASP A 80 6.84 3.25 -15.70
C ASP A 80 8.34 3.06 -15.48
N LEU A 81 8.79 3.03 -14.22
CA LEU A 81 10.19 2.78 -13.85
C LEU A 81 10.66 1.39 -14.29
N LEU A 82 9.81 0.38 -14.17
CA LEU A 82 10.09 -0.97 -14.65
C LEU A 82 10.02 -1.09 -16.18
N GLY A 83 9.45 -0.10 -16.86
CA GLY A 83 9.25 -0.09 -18.31
C GLY A 83 8.27 -1.16 -18.79
N VAL A 84 7.26 -1.51 -17.98
CA VAL A 84 6.25 -2.54 -18.27
C VAL A 84 4.84 -1.99 -18.06
N ARG A 85 3.82 -2.71 -18.52
CA ARG A 85 2.43 -2.28 -18.25
C ARG A 85 2.06 -2.66 -16.82
N PHE A 86 1.17 -1.90 -16.20
CA PHE A 86 0.66 -2.20 -14.86
C PHE A 86 0.10 -3.63 -14.75
N ALA A 87 -0.60 -4.13 -15.78
CA ALA A 87 -1.10 -5.50 -15.80
C ALA A 87 0.02 -6.56 -15.69
N ASP A 88 1.21 -6.27 -16.23
CA ASP A 88 2.37 -7.16 -16.13
C ASP A 88 2.93 -7.16 -14.70
N VAL A 89 2.94 -6.00 -14.02
CA VAL A 89 3.28 -5.88 -12.59
C VAL A 89 2.28 -6.67 -11.75
N VAL A 90 0.98 -6.48 -11.94
CA VAL A 90 -0.05 -7.21 -11.18
C VAL A 90 0.10 -8.71 -11.35
N ARG A 91 0.38 -9.19 -12.57
CA ARG A 91 0.59 -10.61 -12.87
C ARG A 91 1.79 -11.21 -12.12
N ALA A 92 2.90 -10.46 -12.00
CA ALA A 92 4.14 -10.96 -11.42
C ALA A 92 4.29 -10.66 -9.91
N LEU A 93 3.74 -9.55 -9.44
CA LEU A 93 4.04 -8.95 -8.14
C LEU A 93 2.78 -8.58 -7.34
N GLY A 94 1.60 -8.69 -7.95
CA GLY A 94 0.36 -8.19 -7.37
C GLY A 94 0.28 -6.66 -7.35
N SER A 95 -0.69 -6.14 -6.60
CA SER A 95 -0.98 -4.72 -6.45
C SER A 95 -0.72 -4.24 -5.01
N GLY A 96 -1.08 -2.99 -4.71
CA GLY A 96 -0.95 -2.38 -3.39
C GLY A 96 0.42 -1.77 -3.12
N TRP A 97 1.19 -1.48 -4.17
CA TRP A 97 2.50 -0.83 -4.07
C TRP A 97 2.35 0.64 -3.68
N ARG A 98 3.19 1.08 -2.75
CA ARG A 98 3.26 2.45 -2.25
C ARG A 98 4.71 2.91 -2.28
N ARG A 99 4.97 4.14 -2.67
CA ARG A 99 6.31 4.72 -2.62
C ARG A 99 6.73 4.93 -1.16
N GLU A 100 7.98 4.59 -0.84
CA GLU A 100 8.54 4.78 0.50
C GLU A 100 9.72 5.76 0.45
N GLY A 101 9.61 6.87 1.20
CA GLY A 101 10.67 7.87 1.34
C GLY A 101 10.99 8.70 0.09
N SER A 102 11.94 9.62 0.24
CA SER A 102 12.64 10.27 -0.88
C SER A 102 13.65 9.28 -1.47
N PRO A 103 13.95 9.30 -2.79
CA PRO A 103 15.04 8.50 -3.32
C PRO A 103 16.31 8.71 -2.49
N ALA A 104 16.94 7.61 -2.10
CA ALA A 104 18.19 7.67 -1.36
C ALA A 104 19.30 8.29 -2.25
N GLU A 105 20.42 8.70 -1.63
CA GLU A 105 21.55 9.31 -2.35
C GLU A 105 22.09 8.42 -3.50
N ASP A 106 21.82 7.11 -3.44
CA ASP A 106 22.15 6.12 -4.46
C ASP A 106 21.22 6.13 -5.69
N GLY A 107 20.19 7.00 -5.71
CA GLY A 107 19.24 7.15 -6.81
C GLY A 107 18.23 6.02 -6.93
N VAL A 108 18.12 5.16 -5.91
CA VAL A 108 17.17 4.04 -5.92
C VAL A 108 15.80 4.49 -5.41
N GLU A 109 14.77 4.29 -6.22
CA GLU A 109 13.38 4.52 -5.85
C GLU A 109 12.78 3.25 -5.24
N TRP A 110 12.38 3.33 -3.98
CA TRP A 110 11.80 2.20 -3.24
C TRP A 110 10.28 2.29 -3.15
N PHE A 111 9.65 1.14 -3.34
CA PHE A 111 8.22 0.93 -3.13
C PHE A 111 8.02 -0.28 -2.23
N VAL A 112 6.94 -0.29 -1.45
CA VAL A 112 6.57 -1.37 -0.55
C VAL A 112 5.15 -1.83 -0.78
N SER A 113 4.88 -3.12 -0.53
CA SER A 113 3.53 -3.69 -0.53
C SER A 113 3.24 -4.45 0.75
N GLY A 114 1.95 -4.44 1.14
CA GLY A 114 1.41 -5.05 2.35
C GLY A 114 1.32 -4.09 3.55
N GLU A 115 0.43 -4.44 4.49
CA GLU A 115 0.24 -3.72 5.75
C GLU A 115 0.23 -4.72 6.93
N PRO A 116 1.25 -4.74 7.80
CA PRO A 116 2.53 -4.00 7.69
C PRO A 116 3.32 -4.38 6.43
N ALA A 117 4.28 -3.54 6.00
CA ALA A 117 5.09 -3.76 4.80
C ALA A 117 5.75 -5.16 4.78
N GLN A 118 5.55 -5.90 3.68
CA GLN A 118 5.93 -7.32 3.56
C GLN A 118 7.02 -7.55 2.51
N VAL A 119 6.98 -6.79 1.42
CA VAL A 119 7.94 -6.84 0.31
C VAL A 119 8.29 -5.41 -0.10
N ALA A 120 9.54 -5.19 -0.44
CA ALA A 120 10.04 -3.96 -1.05
C ALA A 120 10.56 -4.24 -2.46
N ILE A 121 10.38 -3.29 -3.36
CA ILE A 121 10.97 -3.25 -4.69
C ILE A 121 11.75 -1.94 -4.85
N GLY A 122 13.03 -2.05 -5.20
CA GLY A 122 13.90 -0.92 -5.51
C GLY A 122 14.25 -0.95 -6.98
N VAL A 123 14.01 0.13 -7.71
CA VAL A 123 14.31 0.20 -9.15
C VAL A 123 15.61 0.98 -9.38
N THR A 124 16.52 0.44 -10.18
CA THR A 124 17.82 1.06 -10.47
C THR A 124 18.25 0.76 -11.91
N GLY A 125 18.02 1.72 -12.80
CA GLY A 125 18.30 1.54 -14.23
C GLY A 125 17.47 0.39 -14.83
N PRO A 126 18.07 -0.56 -15.57
CA PRO A 126 17.33 -1.65 -16.21
C PRO A 126 16.98 -2.81 -15.26
N TRP A 127 17.41 -2.72 -14.00
CA TRP A 127 17.23 -3.77 -13.00
C TRP A 127 16.33 -3.30 -11.86
N PHE A 128 15.71 -4.25 -11.19
CA PHE A 128 15.05 -4.02 -9.92
C PHE A 128 15.47 -5.06 -8.89
N VAL A 129 15.32 -4.72 -7.62
CA VAL A 129 15.64 -5.57 -6.48
C VAL A 129 14.39 -5.81 -5.69
N LEU A 130 14.01 -7.07 -5.53
CA LEU A 130 13.06 -7.49 -4.50
C LEU A 130 13.81 -7.69 -3.19
N ALA A 131 13.21 -7.21 -2.11
CA ALA A 131 13.84 -7.30 -0.81
C ALA A 131 12.83 -7.31 0.33
N ARG A 132 13.29 -7.76 1.49
CA ARG A 132 12.53 -7.71 2.73
C ARG A 132 12.61 -6.31 3.35
N PRO A 133 11.47 -5.63 3.60
CA PRO A 133 11.43 -4.35 4.28
C PRO A 133 11.56 -4.57 5.79
N LEU A 134 12.62 -4.03 6.38
CA LEU A 134 12.77 -3.86 7.82
C LEU A 134 12.61 -2.37 8.12
N THR A 135 12.07 -2.06 9.29
CA THR A 135 11.85 -0.68 9.72
C THR A 135 12.67 -0.42 10.96
N ARG A 136 13.47 0.66 10.97
CA ARG A 136 14.28 1.03 12.12
C ARG A 136 14.00 2.48 12.49
N TRP A 137 13.84 2.74 13.79
CA TRP A 137 13.74 4.11 14.28
C TRP A 137 15.11 4.81 14.20
N TYR A 138 15.13 5.98 13.59
CA TYR A 138 16.24 6.91 13.55
C TYR A 138 15.72 8.33 13.74
N GLU A 139 16.17 9.02 14.80
CA GLU A 139 15.83 10.43 15.09
C GLU A 139 14.34 10.78 14.87
N ASP A 140 13.45 9.96 15.44
CA ASP A 140 11.97 10.06 15.35
C ASP A 140 11.34 9.77 13.97
N ARG A 141 12.11 9.20 13.04
CA ARG A 141 11.61 8.69 11.75
C ARG A 141 11.83 7.20 11.61
N LEU A 142 10.93 6.55 10.88
CA LEU A 142 11.01 5.13 10.58
C LEU A 142 11.76 4.97 9.25
N ASP A 143 13.02 4.57 9.33
CA ASP A 143 13.83 4.32 8.16
C ASP A 143 13.61 2.90 7.63
N LEU A 144 13.47 2.80 6.31
CA LEU A 144 13.40 1.53 5.60
C LEU A 144 14.81 0.94 5.47
N HIS A 145 15.05 -0.17 6.16
CA HIS A 145 16.25 -0.97 6.00
C HIS A 145 15.96 -2.20 5.13
N ILE A 146 16.80 -2.44 4.12
CA ILE A 146 16.59 -3.48 3.11
C ILE A 146 17.40 -4.74 3.44
N ALA A 147 16.76 -5.90 3.48
CA ALA A 147 17.40 -7.20 3.68
C ALA A 147 17.02 -8.21 2.58
N ASP A 148 17.75 -9.33 2.48
CA ASP A 148 17.44 -10.46 1.57
C ASP A 148 17.25 -10.03 0.09
N ARG A 149 18.15 -9.19 -0.42
CA ARG A 149 18.09 -8.61 -1.78
C ARG A 149 18.19 -9.71 -2.85
N GLN A 150 17.24 -9.70 -3.78
CA GLN A 150 17.24 -10.53 -5.00
C GLN A 150 17.04 -9.62 -6.22
N GLN A 151 17.92 -9.73 -7.21
CA GLN A 151 17.91 -8.87 -8.39
C GLN A 151 17.23 -9.55 -9.57
N PHE A 152 16.44 -8.76 -10.31
CA PHE A 152 15.71 -9.16 -11.51
C PHE A 152 15.76 -8.05 -12.56
N GLY A 153 15.56 -8.41 -13.82
CA GLY A 153 15.41 -7.48 -14.93
C GLY A 153 13.97 -7.41 -15.46
N ARG A 154 13.72 -6.44 -16.33
CA ARG A 154 12.45 -6.30 -17.05
C ARG A 154 12.02 -7.60 -17.77
N GLU A 155 12.97 -8.28 -18.41
CA GLU A 155 12.69 -9.51 -19.16
C GLU A 155 12.21 -10.64 -18.26
N ASP A 156 12.72 -10.73 -17.01
CA ASP A 156 12.25 -11.73 -16.05
C ASP A 156 10.77 -11.50 -15.71
N LEU A 157 10.35 -10.24 -15.53
CA LEU A 157 8.97 -9.88 -15.24
C LEU A 157 8.02 -10.17 -16.43
N LEU A 158 8.50 -9.97 -17.65
CA LEU A 158 7.71 -10.18 -18.87
C LEU A 158 7.62 -11.66 -19.26
N HIS A 159 8.72 -12.39 -19.17
CA HIS A 159 8.87 -13.74 -19.72
C HIS A 159 8.85 -14.86 -18.67
N CYS A 160 9.22 -14.57 -17.42
CA CYS A 160 9.23 -15.54 -16.31
C CYS A 160 8.54 -14.98 -15.04
N PRO A 161 7.31 -14.44 -15.15
CA PRO A 161 6.62 -13.77 -14.04
C PRO A 161 6.45 -14.67 -12.81
N GLU A 162 6.33 -15.99 -12.98
CA GLU A 162 6.21 -16.97 -11.90
C GLU A 162 7.47 -17.01 -11.02
N MET A 163 8.66 -16.84 -11.59
CA MET A 163 9.91 -16.81 -10.81
C MET A 163 9.99 -15.56 -9.94
N VAL A 164 9.60 -14.42 -10.50
CA VAL A 164 9.53 -13.15 -9.78
C VAL A 164 8.48 -13.23 -8.66
N ALA A 165 7.30 -13.79 -8.96
CA ALA A 165 6.23 -14.00 -7.99
C ALA A 165 6.67 -14.90 -6.83
N MET A 166 7.34 -16.02 -7.13
CA MET A 166 7.86 -16.94 -6.12
C MET A 166 8.87 -16.24 -5.18
N ALA A 167 9.76 -15.42 -5.72
CA ALA A 167 10.70 -14.65 -4.92
C ALA A 167 10.00 -13.63 -4.01
N ALA A 168 9.03 -12.89 -4.55
CA ALA A 168 8.21 -11.97 -3.77
C ALA A 168 7.42 -12.68 -2.66
N ASP A 169 6.82 -13.82 -2.96
CA ASP A 169 6.04 -14.63 -2.01
C ASP A 169 6.92 -15.22 -0.90
N GLU A 170 8.15 -15.64 -1.23
CA GLU A 170 9.11 -16.10 -0.24
C GLU A 170 9.47 -14.98 0.73
N ILE A 171 9.80 -13.79 0.22
CA ILE A 171 10.11 -12.60 1.02
C ILE A 171 8.91 -12.24 1.90
N ALA A 172 7.72 -12.14 1.31
CA ALA A 172 6.48 -11.79 2.02
C ALA A 172 6.18 -12.80 3.12
N SER A 173 6.30 -14.10 2.82
CA SER A 173 6.03 -15.18 3.76
C SER A 173 7.02 -15.18 4.92
N ARG A 174 8.32 -14.96 4.66
CA ARG A 174 9.32 -14.79 5.71
C ARG A 174 9.01 -13.57 6.58
N ARG A 175 8.62 -12.44 5.96
CA ARG A 175 8.31 -11.20 6.68
C ARG A 175 7.05 -11.34 7.55
N ARG A 176 5.96 -11.91 7.02
CA ARG A 176 4.72 -12.16 7.78
C ARG A 176 4.92 -13.02 9.03
N ARG A 177 5.79 -14.04 8.96
CA ARG A 177 6.12 -14.90 10.12
C ARG A 177 6.84 -14.16 11.25
N SER A 178 7.44 -13.00 10.96
CA SER A 178 8.13 -12.18 11.96
C SER A 178 7.22 -11.19 12.69
N PHE A 179 6.02 -10.94 12.16
CA PHE A 179 5.09 -9.97 12.72
C PHE A 179 4.54 -10.43 14.08
N ARG A 180 4.20 -9.44 14.90
CA ARG A 180 3.73 -9.64 16.28
C ARG A 180 2.37 -8.97 16.46
N TRP A 181 1.58 -9.52 17.38
CA TRP A 181 0.28 -8.97 17.74
C TRP A 181 0.37 -8.09 18.97
N CYS A 182 -0.11 -6.86 18.89
CA CYS A 182 -0.21 -5.97 20.03
C CYS A 182 -1.49 -6.24 20.83
N ARG A 183 -1.37 -6.46 22.14
CA ARG A 183 -2.53 -6.73 23.02
C ARG A 183 -3.41 -5.50 23.27
N SER A 184 -2.85 -4.29 23.14
CA SER A 184 -3.54 -3.03 23.45
C SER A 184 -4.37 -2.53 22.27
N CYS A 185 -3.74 -2.27 21.12
CA CYS A 185 -4.46 -1.82 19.91
C CYS A 185 -5.12 -2.96 19.12
N ARG A 186 -4.80 -4.23 19.42
CA ARG A 186 -5.31 -5.41 18.71
C ARG A 186 -5.02 -5.36 17.20
N ARG A 187 -3.78 -5.01 16.85
CA ARG A 187 -3.27 -4.99 15.47
C ARG A 187 -1.98 -5.77 15.35
N VAL A 188 -1.70 -6.22 14.12
CA VAL A 188 -0.43 -6.83 13.74
C VAL A 188 0.57 -5.71 13.45
N HIS A 189 1.77 -5.81 14.02
CA HIS A 189 2.85 -4.85 13.83
C HIS A 189 4.16 -5.58 13.49
N PRO A 190 5.09 -4.91 12.78
CA PRO A 190 6.42 -5.45 12.57
C PRO A 190 7.15 -5.57 13.92
N PRO A 191 8.04 -6.55 14.11
CA PRO A 191 8.67 -6.81 15.41
C PRO A 191 9.51 -5.62 15.91
N GLU A 192 9.99 -4.77 15.00
CA GLU A 192 10.77 -3.57 15.31
C GLU A 192 9.93 -2.45 15.95
N TRP A 193 8.59 -2.60 15.98
CA TRP A 193 7.67 -1.68 16.66
C TRP A 193 7.38 -2.05 18.13
N PHE A 194 7.99 -3.10 18.66
CA PHE A 194 7.81 -3.49 20.06
C PHE A 194 9.07 -3.12 20.84
N VAL A 195 8.91 -2.37 21.93
CA VAL A 195 9.99 -2.09 22.87
C VAL A 195 10.02 -3.19 23.93
N GLY A 196 11.21 -3.71 24.22
CA GLY A 196 11.40 -4.77 25.22
C GLY A 196 10.70 -6.09 24.88
N THR A 197 10.28 -6.80 25.93
CA THR A 197 9.64 -8.13 25.83
C THR A 197 8.12 -8.08 25.92
N GLU A 198 7.55 -6.89 26.11
CA GLU A 198 6.11 -6.70 26.25
C GLU A 198 5.40 -6.93 24.90
N ARG A 199 4.21 -7.53 24.93
CA ARG A 199 3.36 -7.69 23.73
C ARG A 199 2.56 -6.42 23.43
N VAL A 200 3.16 -5.25 23.64
CA VAL A 200 2.58 -3.92 23.43
C VAL A 200 3.45 -3.19 22.41
N CYS A 201 2.84 -2.59 21.37
CA CYS A 201 3.59 -1.79 20.41
C CYS A 201 3.98 -0.44 21.02
N GLN A 202 5.04 0.16 20.48
CA GLN A 202 5.61 1.42 20.92
C GLN A 202 4.59 2.57 20.98
N ASP A 203 3.68 2.68 20.01
CA ASP A 203 2.62 3.71 20.03
C ASP A 203 1.71 3.56 21.25
N CYS A 204 1.33 2.33 21.59
CA CYS A 204 0.50 2.07 22.75
C CYS A 204 1.26 2.30 24.05
N GLU A 205 2.54 1.94 24.11
CA GLU A 205 3.41 2.18 25.26
C GLU A 205 3.59 3.68 25.53
N ALA A 206 3.91 4.47 24.50
CA ALA A 206 4.05 5.92 24.59
C ALA A 206 2.76 6.61 25.07
N GLN A 207 1.59 6.07 24.70
CA GLN A 207 0.31 6.56 25.22
C GLN A 207 0.15 6.28 26.72
N PHE A 208 0.55 5.10 27.22
CA PHE A 208 0.47 4.79 28.65
C PHE A 208 1.40 5.68 29.49
N GLU A 209 2.65 5.89 29.05
CA GLU A 209 3.60 6.76 29.75
C GLU A 209 3.10 8.20 29.87
N HIS A 210 2.32 8.68 28.90
CA HIS A 210 1.72 10.02 28.95
C HIS A 210 0.54 10.14 29.93
N PHE A 211 -0.09 9.03 30.34
CA PHE A 211 -1.15 9.03 31.35
C PHE A 211 -0.61 8.88 32.78
N ASP A 212 0.60 8.35 32.94
CA ASP A 212 1.25 8.13 34.24
C ASP A 212 2.20 9.30 34.65
N ALA A 213 2.33 10.34 33.82
CA ALA A 213 3.11 11.57 34.05
C ALA A 213 2.24 12.76 34.48
#